data_AF-A0A1E7D8V4-F1
#
_entry.id   AF-A0A1E7D8V4-F1
#
_cell.length_a   1.000
_cell.length_b   1.000
_cell.length_c   1.000
_cell.angle_alpha   90.00
_cell.angle_beta   90.00
_cell.angle_gamma   90.00
#
_symmetry.space_group_name_H-M   'P 1'
#
loop_
_entity.id
_entity.type
_entity.pdbx_description
1 polymer ?
#
loop_
_entity_poly.entity_id
_entity_poly.type
_entity_poly.pdbx_seq_one_letter_code
_entity_poly.pdbx_strand_id
1 'polypeptide(L)' 'MEAFFNHSVKEELSFFRHTYEGKDDMPAHLKSSILGCQLTIPVQQGKLALGTWQGIMLGEHRDHGGRRTIIATLQGIAA' A
#
# COMPACT_ATOMS: atom_id res chain seq x y z
N MET A 1 -8.83 -9.98 0.21
CA MET A 1 -7.49 -9.42 0.49
C MET A 1 -7.44 -8.90 1.93
N GLU A 2 -8.30 -7.96 2.33
CA GLU A 2 -8.31 -7.42 3.69
C GLU A 2 -8.43 -8.49 4.79
N ALA A 3 -9.37 -9.44 4.65
CA ALA A 3 -9.54 -10.53 5.62
C ALA A 3 -8.27 -11.38 5.83
N PHE A 4 -7.48 -11.58 4.77
CA PHE A 4 -6.20 -12.29 4.87
C PHE A 4 -5.19 -11.47 5.67
N PHE A 5 -5.06 -10.17 5.38
CA PHE A 5 -4.13 -9.30 6.11
C PHE A 5 -4.53 -9.12 7.58
N ASN A 6 -5.82 -9.03 7.90
CA ASN A 6 -6.27 -8.98 9.30
C ASN A 6 -6.00 -10.28 10.05
N HIS A 7 -6.03 -11.42 9.34
CA HIS A 7 -5.65 -12.69 9.94
C HIS A 7 -4.14 -12.80 10.17
N SER A 8 -3.33 -12.38 9.19
CA SER A 8 -1.86 -12.48 9.23
C SER A 8 -1.19 -11.41 10.09
N VAL A 9 -1.75 -10.21 10.13
CA VAL A 9 -1.27 -9.04 10.87
C VAL A 9 -2.39 -8.57 11.78
N LYS A 10 -2.52 -9.26 12.92
CA LYS A 10 -3.58 -9.01 13.90
C LYS A 10 -3.30 -7.73 14.68
N GLU A 11 -4.35 -7.05 15.09
CA GLU A 11 -4.28 -5.96 16.05
C GLU A 11 -3.99 -6.48 17.46
N GLU A 12 -3.55 -5.58 18.34
CA GLU A 12 -3.42 -5.80 19.80
C GLU A 12 -2.55 -6.99 20.22
N LEU A 13 -1.59 -7.40 19.39
CA LEU A 13 -0.60 -8.39 19.80
C LEU A 13 0.29 -7.82 20.90
N SER A 14 0.48 -8.59 21.98
CA SER A 14 1.13 -8.13 23.22
C SER A 14 2.57 -7.66 23.05
N PHE A 15 3.23 -8.05 21.97
CA PHE A 15 4.60 -7.64 21.66
C PHE A 15 4.69 -6.38 20.79
N PHE A 16 3.57 -5.84 20.30
CA PHE A 16 3.56 -4.56 19.60
C PHE A 16 3.78 -3.42 20.59
N ARG A 17 4.68 -2.51 20.22
CA ARG A 17 5.07 -1.36 21.05
C ARG A 17 4.62 -0.01 20.49
N HIS A 18 4.28 0.05 19.20
CA HIS A 18 3.86 1.26 18.52
C HIS A 18 2.34 1.25 18.34
N THR A 19 1.63 1.60 19.41
CA THR A 19 0.15 1.57 19.45
C THR A 19 -0.41 2.91 19.90
N TYR A 20 0.40 3.97 19.77
CA TYR A 20 0.07 5.30 20.29
C TYR A 20 -1.08 5.95 19.52
N GLU A 21 -1.29 5.56 18.26
CA GLU A 21 -2.30 6.15 17.39
C GLU A 21 -3.56 5.28 17.21
N GLY A 22 -3.66 4.15 17.91
CA GLY A 22 -4.78 3.21 17.79
C GLY A 22 -4.34 1.75 17.72
N LYS A 23 -5.32 0.85 17.70
CA LYS A 23 -5.10 -0.61 17.63
C LYS A 23 -4.56 -1.06 16.27
N ASP A 24 -4.90 -0.31 15.24
CA ASP A 24 -4.53 -0.51 13.85
C ASP A 24 -3.17 0.11 13.47
N ASP A 25 -2.52 0.85 14.39
CA ASP A 25 -1.27 1.57 14.19
C ASP A 25 -0.10 0.65 13.76
N MET A 26 0.44 -0.16 14.69
CA MET A 26 1.50 -1.14 14.36
C MET A 26 1.10 -2.09 13.21
N PRO A 27 -0.13 -2.65 13.16
CA PRO A 27 -0.58 -3.46 12.04
C PRO A 27 -0.50 -2.75 10.69
N ALA A 28 -0.90 -1.47 10.61
CA ALA A 28 -0.85 -0.71 9.37
C ALA A 28 0.58 -0.54 8.86
N HIS A 29 1.54 -0.27 9.77
CA HIS A 29 2.96 -0.22 9.44
C HIS A 29 3.48 -1.55 8.89
N LEU A 30 3.07 -2.68 9.50
CA LEU A 30 3.44 -4.02 9.02
C LEU A 30 2.84 -4.31 7.64
N LYS A 31 1.53 -4.06 7.46
CA LYS A 31 0.83 -4.27 6.18
C LYS A 31 1.51 -3.46 5.06
N SER A 32 1.82 -2.18 5.31
CA SER A 32 2.54 -1.33 4.35
C SER A 32 3.94 -1.83 4.03
N SER A 33 4.65 -2.39 5.00
CA SER A 33 6.01 -2.92 4.79
C SER A 33 6.01 -4.21 3.98
N ILE A 34 4.98 -5.05 4.15
CA ILE A 34 4.81 -6.31 3.43
C ILE A 34 4.35 -6.05 1.98
N LEU A 35 3.37 -5.17 1.80
CA LEU A 35 2.79 -4.86 0.48
C LEU A 35 3.66 -3.91 -0.36
N GLY A 36 4.48 -3.10 0.31
CA GLY A 36 5.24 -2.02 -0.31
C GLY A 36 4.42 -0.74 -0.45
N CYS A 37 5.13 0.39 -0.52
CA CYS A 37 4.55 1.74 -0.61
C CYS A 37 4.76 2.41 -1.97
N GLN A 38 5.32 1.70 -2.96
CA GLN A 38 5.62 2.22 -4.28
C GLN A 38 5.51 1.16 -5.36
N LEU A 39 5.30 1.60 -6.60
CA LEU A 39 5.28 0.76 -7.79
C LEU A 39 6.19 1.36 -8.86
N THR A 40 6.88 0.50 -9.61
CA THR A 40 7.55 0.87 -10.85
C THR A 40 6.80 0.21 -12.00
N ILE A 41 6.21 1.01 -12.88
CA ILE A 41 5.31 0.52 -13.94
C ILE A 41 5.90 0.95 -15.29
N PRO A 42 6.13 0.00 -16.23
CA PRO A 42 6.60 0.34 -17.56
C PRO A 42 5.55 1.16 -18.32
N VAL A 43 6.03 2.06 -19.18
CA VAL A 43 5.19 2.83 -20.11
C VAL A 43 5.58 2.47 -21.53
N GLN A 44 4.60 2.07 -22.33
CA GLN A 44 4.79 1.68 -23.73
C GLN A 44 3.76 2.41 -24.60
N GLN A 45 4.22 3.06 -25.67
CA GLN A 45 3.34 3.80 -26.60
C GLN A 45 2.40 4.79 -25.89
N GLY A 46 2.91 5.52 -24.90
CA GLY A 46 2.15 6.50 -24.12
C GLY A 46 1.13 5.93 -23.13
N LYS A 47 1.15 4.61 -22.87
CA LYS A 47 0.24 3.95 -21.93
C LYS A 47 0.99 3.14 -20.88
N LEU A 48 0.44 3.05 -19.68
CA LEU A 48 0.94 2.11 -18.66
C LEU A 48 0.79 0.68 -19.20
N ALA A 49 1.86 -0.09 -19.19
CA ALA A 49 1.89 -1.46 -19.70
C ALA A 49 1.36 -2.44 -18.64
N LEU A 50 0.08 -2.31 -18.30
CA LEU A 50 -0.63 -3.22 -17.39
C LEU A 50 -1.22 -4.40 -18.15
N GLY A 51 -1.20 -5.59 -17.55
CA GLY A 51 -1.95 -6.75 -18.03
C GLY A 51 -3.46 -6.61 -17.82
N THR A 52 -4.24 -7.45 -18.49
CA THR A 52 -5.73 -7.41 -18.47
C THR A 52 -6.33 -7.37 -17.06
N TRP A 53 -5.67 -7.99 -16.08
CA TRP A 53 -6.15 -8.12 -14.70
C TRP A 53 -5.30 -7.38 -13.68
N GLN A 54 -4.44 -6.45 -14.12
CA GLN A 54 -3.62 -5.62 -13.22
C GLN A 54 -4.29 -4.27 -12.96
N GLY A 55 -4.54 -4.00 -11.68
CA GLY A 55 -5.00 -2.69 -11.19
C GLY A 55 -3.97 -2.06 -10.26
N ILE A 56 -3.99 -0.72 -10.19
CA ILE A 56 -3.21 0.06 -9.23
C ILE A 56 -4.17 0.49 -8.12
N MET A 57 -3.82 0.18 -6.88
CA MET A 57 -4.66 0.44 -5.71
C MET A 57 -3.86 1.18 -4.65
N LEU A 58 -4.50 2.16 -4.00
CA LEU A 58 -4.02 2.71 -2.74
C LEU A 58 -4.51 1.80 -1.60
N GLY A 59 -3.59 1.11 -0.94
CA GLY A 59 -3.89 0.36 0.27
C GLY A 59 -3.93 1.29 1.48
N GLU A 60 -5.12 1.74 1.89
CA GLU A 60 -5.30 2.34 3.21
C GLU A 60 -5.33 1.23 4.25
N HIS A 61 -4.47 1.33 5.25
CA HIS A 61 -4.33 0.30 6.30
C HIS A 61 -4.78 0.78 7.67
N ARG A 62 -5.18 2.06 7.78
CA ARG A 62 -5.83 2.61 8.96
C ARG A 62 -7.34 2.58 8.77
N ASP A 63 -8.08 2.18 9.81
CA ASP A 63 -9.55 2.17 9.81
C ASP A 63 -10.12 3.58 9.67
N HIS A 64 -9.40 4.56 10.23
CA HIS A 64 -9.73 5.98 10.16
C HIS A 64 -8.57 6.76 9.55
N GLY A 65 -8.24 6.41 8.31
CA GLY A 65 -7.25 7.12 7.51
C GLY A 65 -7.62 8.57 7.20
N GLY A 66 -6.60 9.41 7.07
CA GLY A 66 -6.73 10.79 6.59
C GLY A 66 -6.51 10.89 5.08
N ARG A 67 -6.44 12.12 4.56
CA ARG A 67 -6.08 12.37 3.15
C ARG A 67 -4.72 11.76 2.83
N ARG A 68 -4.61 11.12 1.67
CA ARG A 68 -3.36 10.60 1.12
C ARG A 68 -2.93 11.39 -0.11
N THR A 69 -1.63 11.47 -0.31
CA THR A 69 -1.01 12.07 -1.49
C THR A 69 -0.18 11.00 -2.16
N ILE A 70 -0.44 10.74 -3.43
CA ILE A 70 0.35 9.83 -4.27
C ILE A 70 1.21 10.68 -5.18
N ILE A 71 2.51 10.40 -5.19
CA ILE A 71 3.46 11.08 -6.08
C ILE A 71 3.71 10.15 -7.27
N ALA A 72 3.55 10.67 -8.48
CA ALA A 72 3.89 9.97 -9.70
C ALA A 72 5.06 10.68 -10.40
N THR A 73 6.12 9.94 -10.66
CA THR A 73 7.26 10.41 -11.45
C THR A 73 7.26 9.66 -12.77
N LEU A 74 7.20 10.39 -13.88
CA LEU A 74 7.36 9.84 -15.22
C LEU A 74 8.74 10.22 -15.75
N GLN A 75 9.55 9.22 -16.08
CA GLN A 75 10.88 9.41 -16.66
C GLN A 75 11.08 8.46 -17.83
N GLY A 76 11.79 8.93 -18.86
CA GLY A 76 12.07 8.18 -20.08
C GLY A 76 12.29 9.12 -21.26
N ILE A 77 12.52 8.53 -22.42
CA ILE A 77 12.60 9.25 -23.70
C ILE A 77 11.36 8.92 -24.53
N ALA A 78 10.91 9.88 -25.34
CA ALA A 78 9.93 9.58 -26.38
C ALA A 78 10.59 8.65 -27.41
N ALA A 79 9.90 7.58 -27.77
CA ALA A 79 10.26 6.78 -28.94
C ALA A 79 9.76 7.48 -30.21
#